data_AF-A0A842NUF0-F1
#
_entry.id   AF-A0A842NUF0-F1
#
_cell.length_a   1.000
_cell.length_b   1.000
_cell.length_c   1.000
_cell.angle_alpha   90.00
_cell.angle_beta   90.00
_cell.angle_gamma   90.00
#
_symmetry.space_group_name_H-M   'P 1'
#
loop_
_entity.id
_entity.type
_entity.pdbx_description
1 polymer ?
#
loop_
_entity_poly.entity_id
_entity_poly.type
_entity_poly.pdbx_seq_one_letter_code
_entity_poly.pdbx_strand_id
1 'polypeptide(L)'
;MQTELKPEVVLCPNCKEEVPKTLYCLNCGYPLYKMDVLEKAKEEEPKEEPEEVIIEVAPEPFSLEPLRELAEIAPIEVELEEPEVVEDAPVEMTEIQAEVIPTDLALVIDEVTDIEHVAKEDVTVEDVVEHAVKAFQLEPEPVEEVVEVVEEAAEVVEVEEVPVVDEPEPEIEEVVEEPFVEVVAEAEPSFEPDPVIREVMETFAKNIAMKIRLVKLLKDGEVKLETFSRLFESYAARGELLMNSRNEMLERVKFDLDNMERGLNEARIGLEELKIRMSIRDASDEEYNAKAPGFEWDIQKYQVDVEKSRAEIKFLGDLNMVISEDEISELRNLGREGLDSLEDLTYSGAINPEIAHRIKVTLDEALSCLSNTCVG
;
A
#
# COMPACT_ATOMS: atom_id res chain seq x y z
N MET A 1 -42.45 -2.55 -28.65
CA MET A 1 -41.23 -2.61 -29.46
C MET A 1 -40.08 -2.53 -28.48
N GLN A 2 -39.45 -3.66 -28.17
CA GLN A 2 -38.25 -3.69 -27.32
C GLN A 2 -37.08 -3.27 -28.22
N THR A 3 -36.50 -2.11 -27.94
CA THR A 3 -35.28 -1.64 -28.58
C THR A 3 -34.13 -2.47 -27.99
N GLU A 4 -33.52 -3.32 -28.82
CA GLU A 4 -32.30 -4.05 -28.48
C GLU A 4 -31.18 -3.02 -28.26
N LEU A 5 -30.80 -2.80 -27.00
CA LEU A 5 -29.61 -2.02 -26.65
C LEU A 5 -28.39 -2.87 -26.98
N LYS A 6 -27.71 -2.54 -28.09
CA LYS A 6 -26.42 -3.13 -28.40
C LYS A 6 -25.37 -2.54 -27.44
N PRO A 7 -24.65 -3.37 -26.68
CA PRO A 7 -23.61 -2.87 -25.78
C PRO A 7 -22.50 -2.20 -26.60
N GLU A 8 -22.04 -1.06 -26.12
CA GLU A 8 -20.93 -0.31 -26.72
C GLU A 8 -19.62 -1.07 -26.44
N VAL A 9 -18.83 -1.31 -27.49
CA VAL A 9 -17.61 -2.14 -27.45
C VAL A 9 -16.39 -1.26 -27.73
N VAL A 10 -15.30 -1.45 -26.98
CA VAL A 10 -14.03 -0.73 -27.11
C VAL A 10 -12.87 -1.70 -27.26
N LEU A 11 -11.80 -1.29 -27.97
CA LEU A 11 -10.58 -2.09 -28.12
C LEU A 11 -9.62 -1.83 -26.94
N CYS A 12 -9.24 -2.88 -26.22
CA CYS A 12 -8.30 -2.77 -25.10
C CYS A 12 -6.88 -2.39 -25.61
N PRO A 13 -6.22 -1.33 -25.09
CA PRO A 13 -4.87 -0.95 -25.52
C PRO A 13 -3.81 -2.01 -25.24
N ASN A 14 -4.02 -2.81 -24.18
CA ASN A 14 -3.05 -3.79 -23.71
C ASN A 14 -3.16 -5.11 -24.50
N CYS A 15 -4.32 -5.78 -24.46
CA CYS A 15 -4.51 -7.08 -25.13
C CYS A 15 -5.04 -7.01 -26.56
N LYS A 16 -5.50 -5.83 -27.03
CA LYS A 16 -6.07 -5.59 -28.37
C LYS A 16 -7.36 -6.34 -28.70
N GLU A 17 -8.02 -6.91 -27.68
CA GLU A 17 -9.31 -7.56 -27.84
C GLU A 17 -10.46 -6.58 -27.69
N GLU A 18 -11.57 -6.86 -28.37
CA GLU A 18 -12.83 -6.13 -28.26
C GLU A 18 -13.54 -6.52 -26.96
N VAL A 19 -13.75 -5.53 -26.09
CA VAL A 19 -14.37 -5.74 -24.77
C VAL A 19 -15.49 -4.72 -24.55
N PRO A 20 -16.56 -5.08 -23.82
CA PRO A 20 -17.63 -4.14 -23.51
C PRO A 20 -17.11 -2.97 -22.69
N LYS A 21 -17.68 -1.78 -22.91
CA LYS A 21 -17.31 -0.54 -22.18
C LYS A 21 -17.60 -0.70 -20.68
N THR A 22 -16.58 -1.11 -19.95
CA THR A 22 -16.58 -1.39 -18.52
C THR A 22 -15.36 -0.70 -17.91
N LEU A 23 -15.27 -0.60 -16.57
CA LEU A 23 -14.16 0.11 -15.92
C LEU A 23 -12.79 -0.53 -16.19
N TYR A 24 -12.75 -1.84 -16.44
CA TYR A 24 -11.53 -2.62 -16.66
C TYR A 24 -11.76 -3.63 -17.79
N CYS A 25 -10.72 -3.94 -18.56
CA CYS A 25 -10.75 -5.00 -19.56
C CYS A 25 -10.98 -6.35 -18.85
N LEU A 26 -12.07 -7.04 -19.19
CA LEU A 26 -12.42 -8.34 -18.58
C LEU A 26 -11.38 -9.45 -18.85
N ASN A 27 -10.55 -9.29 -19.90
CA ASN A 27 -9.56 -10.30 -20.27
C ASN A 27 -8.17 -10.05 -19.65
N CYS A 28 -7.76 -8.80 -19.40
CA CYS A 28 -6.41 -8.49 -18.90
C CYS A 28 -6.34 -7.50 -17.73
N GLY A 29 -7.47 -7.04 -17.19
CA GLY A 29 -7.53 -6.12 -16.04
C GLY A 29 -7.12 -4.67 -16.33
N TYR A 30 -6.79 -4.32 -17.57
CA TYR A 30 -6.35 -2.96 -17.91
C TYR A 30 -7.48 -1.92 -17.68
N PRO A 31 -7.23 -0.81 -16.97
CA PRO A 31 -8.24 0.22 -16.68
C PRO A 31 -8.66 1.00 -17.94
N LEU A 32 -9.92 0.84 -18.37
CA LEU A 32 -10.45 1.44 -19.61
C LEU A 32 -11.03 2.84 -19.42
N TYR A 33 -11.37 3.24 -18.18
CA TYR A 33 -11.93 4.58 -17.89
C TYR A 33 -10.99 5.74 -18.27
N LYS A 34 -9.69 5.49 -18.44
CA LYS A 34 -8.71 6.49 -18.89
C LYS A 34 -8.82 6.80 -20.39
N MET A 35 -9.46 5.94 -21.18
CA MET A 35 -9.67 6.14 -22.62
C MET A 35 -10.73 7.20 -22.91
N ASP A 36 -11.81 7.24 -22.12
CA ASP A 36 -12.91 8.20 -22.31
C ASP A 36 -12.47 9.66 -22.12
N VAL A 37 -11.45 9.90 -21.29
CA VAL A 37 -10.87 11.23 -21.09
C VAL A 37 -10.06 11.67 -22.31
N LEU A 38 -9.36 10.73 -22.96
CA LEU A 38 -8.54 11.01 -24.14
C LEU A 38 -9.37 11.18 -25.42
N GLU A 39 -10.49 10.44 -25.55
CA GLU A 39 -11.40 10.61 -26.68
C GLU A 39 -12.18 11.93 -26.59
N LYS A 40 -12.66 12.30 -25.40
CA LYS A 40 -13.29 13.62 -25.19
C LYS A 40 -12.33 14.79 -25.41
N ALA A 41 -11.07 14.64 -25.03
CA ALA A 41 -10.05 15.67 -25.28
C ALA A 41 -9.75 15.87 -26.78
N LYS A 42 -10.02 14.87 -27.63
CA LYS A 42 -9.88 15.00 -29.09
C LYS A 42 -11.11 15.55 -29.80
N GLU A 43 -12.31 15.43 -29.20
CA GLU A 43 -13.53 16.01 -29.77
C GLU A 43 -13.72 17.50 -29.44
N GLU A 44 -13.02 18.04 -28.43
CA GLU A 44 -13.13 19.45 -28.03
C GLU A 44 -12.04 20.37 -28.62
N GLU A 45 -11.20 19.91 -29.56
CA GLU A 45 -10.39 20.84 -30.34
C GLU A 45 -11.31 21.78 -31.15
N PRO A 46 -11.28 23.10 -30.91
CA PRO A 46 -12.11 24.04 -31.63
C PRO A 46 -11.74 23.98 -33.11
N LYS A 47 -12.69 23.63 -33.95
CA LYS A 47 -12.60 23.84 -35.40
C LYS A 47 -12.50 25.34 -35.65
N GLU A 48 -11.29 25.87 -35.65
CA GLU A 48 -10.99 27.17 -36.25
C GLU A 48 -11.28 27.04 -37.75
N GLU A 49 -12.37 27.68 -38.19
CA GLU A 49 -12.61 27.93 -39.60
C GLU A 49 -11.42 28.76 -40.13
N PRO A 50 -10.70 28.30 -41.16
CA PRO A 50 -9.58 29.06 -41.69
C PRO A 50 -10.10 30.33 -42.37
N GLU A 51 -9.87 31.49 -41.75
CA GLU A 51 -9.96 32.77 -42.45
C GLU A 51 -8.87 32.80 -43.54
N GLU A 52 -9.31 32.87 -44.79
CA GLU A 52 -8.45 33.02 -45.96
C GLU A 52 -7.70 34.36 -45.93
N VAL A 53 -6.51 34.38 -45.31
CA VAL A 53 -5.55 35.48 -45.49
C VAL A 53 -4.74 35.19 -46.75
N ILE A 54 -5.13 35.84 -47.84
CA ILE A 54 -4.38 35.86 -49.11
C ILE A 54 -3.09 36.68 -48.89
N ILE A 55 -1.98 35.99 -48.66
CA ILE A 55 -0.64 36.57 -48.72
C ILE A 55 -0.07 36.25 -50.10
N GLU A 56 0.02 37.25 -50.97
CA GLU A 56 0.78 37.17 -52.23
C GLU A 56 2.28 37.10 -51.90
N VAL A 57 2.80 35.88 -51.76
CA VAL A 57 4.26 35.63 -51.69
C VAL A 57 4.76 35.29 -53.09
N ALA A 58 5.73 36.08 -53.55
CA ALA A 58 6.40 35.89 -54.83
C ALA A 58 7.09 34.51 -54.91
N PRO A 59 7.06 33.83 -56.06
CA PRO A 59 7.69 32.52 -56.22
C PRO A 59 9.21 32.65 -56.37
N GLU A 60 9.97 32.24 -55.35
CA GLU A 60 11.40 31.95 -55.48
C GLU A 60 11.62 30.45 -55.78
N PRO A 61 12.54 30.09 -56.71
CA PRO A 61 12.74 28.73 -57.17
C PRO A 61 13.82 28.02 -56.34
N PHE A 62 13.42 27.27 -55.31
CA PHE A 62 14.33 26.31 -54.67
C PHE A 62 13.96 24.88 -55.06
N SER A 63 14.75 24.36 -56.00
CA SER A 63 14.81 22.94 -56.37
C SER A 63 15.53 22.17 -55.27
N LEU A 64 14.80 21.35 -54.52
CA LEU A 64 15.38 20.35 -53.62
C LEU A 64 15.68 19.09 -54.44
N GLU A 65 16.96 18.88 -54.74
CA GLU A 65 17.45 17.58 -55.20
C GLU A 65 17.39 16.56 -54.04
N PRO A 66 16.97 15.31 -54.28
CA PRO A 66 16.95 14.28 -53.25
C PRO A 66 18.37 13.83 -52.90
N LEU A 67 18.78 14.00 -51.64
CA LEU A 67 19.95 13.36 -51.06
C LEU A 67 19.78 11.84 -51.06
N ARG A 68 20.31 11.18 -52.10
CA ARG A 68 20.71 9.77 -52.07
C ARG A 68 22.18 9.69 -51.64
N GLU A 69 22.52 8.56 -51.02
CA GLU A 69 23.88 8.06 -50.70
C GLU A 69 24.51 8.52 -49.38
N LEU A 70 24.17 7.80 -48.31
CA LEU A 70 25.14 7.27 -47.36
C LEU A 70 24.81 5.77 -47.22
N ALA A 71 25.42 4.92 -48.05
CA ALA A 71 26.72 4.30 -47.84
C ALA A 71 26.69 3.26 -46.70
N GLU A 72 26.61 2.00 -47.15
CA GLU A 72 27.04 0.76 -46.51
C GLU A 72 27.82 0.92 -45.20
N ILE A 73 27.14 0.62 -44.09
CA ILE A 73 27.82 0.24 -42.85
C ILE A 73 28.06 -1.27 -42.96
N ALA A 74 29.32 -1.65 -43.12
CA ALA A 74 29.75 -3.04 -43.10
C ALA A 74 29.36 -3.72 -41.78
N PRO A 75 28.97 -5.01 -41.80
CA PRO A 75 28.70 -5.74 -40.57
C PRO A 75 30.00 -5.84 -39.76
N ILE A 76 29.95 -5.35 -38.52
CA ILE A 76 30.99 -5.57 -37.52
C ILE A 76 30.90 -7.04 -37.13
N GLU A 77 31.89 -7.83 -37.56
CA GLU A 77 32.15 -9.16 -37.00
C GLU A 77 32.59 -8.97 -35.54
N VAL A 78 31.64 -9.17 -34.62
CA VAL A 78 31.94 -9.31 -33.19
C VAL A 78 32.49 -10.73 -33.02
N GLU A 79 33.80 -10.83 -32.90
CA GLU A 79 34.51 -12.03 -32.50
C GLU A 79 34.11 -12.33 -31.04
N LEU A 80 33.20 -13.28 -30.87
CA LEU A 80 32.83 -13.82 -29.56
C LEU A 80 34.04 -14.60 -29.02
N GLU A 81 34.76 -14.00 -28.08
CA GLU A 81 35.72 -14.74 -27.26
C GLU A 81 34.97 -15.79 -26.44
N GLU A 82 35.32 -17.06 -26.67
CA GLU A 82 34.84 -18.20 -25.88
C GLU A 82 35.27 -18.00 -24.41
N PRO A 83 34.37 -18.19 -23.43
CA PRO A 83 34.74 -18.10 -22.03
C PRO A 83 35.76 -19.20 -21.69
N GLU A 84 36.93 -18.80 -21.20
CA GLU A 84 37.92 -19.72 -20.65
C GLU A 84 37.27 -20.57 -19.56
N VAL A 85 37.23 -21.88 -19.81
CA VAL A 85 36.81 -22.91 -18.86
C VAL A 85 37.83 -22.91 -17.72
N VAL A 86 37.43 -22.31 -16.60
CA VAL A 86 38.17 -22.45 -15.34
C VAL A 86 38.01 -23.90 -14.89
N GLU A 87 39.10 -24.66 -14.96
CA GLU A 87 39.18 -26.03 -14.44
C GLU A 87 38.95 -26.01 -12.92
N ASP A 88 37.82 -26.57 -12.51
CA ASP A 88 37.47 -26.80 -11.11
C ASP A 88 38.54 -27.66 -10.43
N ALA A 89 39.11 -27.12 -9.36
CA ALA A 89 39.94 -27.86 -8.42
C ALA A 89 39.08 -28.92 -7.70
N PRO A 90 39.63 -30.12 -7.42
CA PRO A 90 38.89 -31.17 -6.72
C PRO A 90 38.62 -30.74 -5.28
N VAL A 91 37.35 -30.48 -4.97
CA VAL A 91 36.84 -30.35 -3.61
C VAL A 91 36.81 -31.76 -3.00
N GLU A 92 37.71 -32.01 -2.04
CA GLU A 92 37.69 -33.22 -1.22
C GLU A 92 36.37 -33.29 -0.44
N MET A 93 35.51 -34.23 -0.84
CA MET A 93 34.32 -34.60 -0.08
C MET A 93 34.74 -35.38 1.17
N THR A 94 34.61 -34.76 2.34
CA THR A 94 34.64 -35.46 3.61
C THR A 94 33.37 -36.29 3.78
N GLU A 95 33.54 -37.60 3.94
CA GLU A 95 32.53 -38.59 4.29
C GLU A 95 31.78 -38.19 5.57
N ILE A 96 30.50 -37.82 5.43
CA ILE A 96 29.56 -37.81 6.54
C ILE A 96 28.89 -39.18 6.55
N GLN A 97 29.20 -39.98 7.56
CA GLN A 97 28.55 -41.27 7.82
C GLN A 97 27.08 -41.03 8.17
N ALA A 98 26.18 -41.33 7.23
CA ALA A 98 24.75 -41.37 7.46
C ALA A 98 24.38 -42.70 8.12
N GLU A 99 23.93 -42.61 9.37
CA GLU A 99 23.41 -43.73 10.15
C GLU A 99 22.07 -44.20 9.55
N VAL A 100 22.04 -45.46 9.13
CA VAL A 100 20.90 -46.11 8.48
C VAL A 100 19.83 -46.40 9.54
N ILE A 101 18.69 -45.70 9.47
CA ILE A 101 17.47 -46.06 10.20
C ILE A 101 16.63 -46.96 9.29
N PRO A 102 16.40 -48.24 9.63
CA PRO A 102 15.54 -49.12 8.85
C PRO A 102 14.07 -48.79 9.12
N THR A 103 13.35 -48.33 8.09
CA THR A 103 11.90 -48.16 8.13
C THR A 103 11.24 -49.27 7.31
N ASP A 104 11.03 -50.42 7.95
CA ASP A 104 10.10 -51.43 7.47
C ASP A 104 8.71 -51.08 8.04
N LEU A 105 7.90 -50.37 7.26
CA LEU A 105 6.45 -50.34 7.48
C LEU A 105 5.73 -50.35 6.13
N ALA A 106 5.50 -51.56 5.63
CA ALA A 106 4.60 -51.83 4.52
C ALA A 106 3.16 -51.54 4.96
N LEU A 107 2.63 -50.40 4.54
CA LEU A 107 1.19 -50.13 4.58
C LEU A 107 0.56 -50.57 3.26
N VAL A 108 -0.12 -51.71 3.34
CA VAL A 108 -1.09 -52.20 2.37
C VAL A 108 -2.25 -51.19 2.35
N ILE A 109 -2.44 -50.50 1.22
CA ILE A 109 -3.67 -49.75 0.95
C ILE A 109 -4.46 -50.60 -0.03
N ASP A 110 -5.52 -51.23 0.49
CA ASP A 110 -6.54 -51.91 -0.29
C ASP A 110 -7.31 -50.90 -1.15
N GLU A 111 -7.50 -51.28 -2.41
CA GLU A 111 -8.46 -50.70 -3.34
C GLU A 111 -9.86 -50.71 -2.72
N VAL A 112 -10.49 -49.54 -2.60
CA VAL A 112 -11.94 -49.44 -2.48
C VAL A 112 -12.44 -48.59 -3.64
N THR A 113 -13.15 -49.27 -4.53
CA THR A 113 -13.89 -48.76 -5.66
C THR A 113 -15.15 -48.01 -5.21
N ASP A 114 -15.71 -47.23 -6.15
CA ASP A 114 -17.11 -46.84 -6.26
C ASP A 114 -17.63 -45.71 -5.36
N ILE A 115 -17.53 -44.48 -5.88
CA ILE A 115 -18.57 -43.45 -5.70
C ILE A 115 -18.88 -42.82 -7.06
N GLU A 116 -19.77 -43.48 -7.80
CA GLU A 116 -20.58 -42.83 -8.84
C GLU A 116 -21.73 -42.05 -8.20
N HIS A 117 -22.10 -40.95 -8.86
CA HIS A 117 -23.32 -40.14 -8.67
C HIS A 117 -23.38 -39.19 -7.47
N VAL A 118 -22.77 -38.00 -7.64
CA VAL A 118 -23.33 -36.75 -7.09
C VAL A 118 -23.79 -35.90 -8.28
N ALA A 119 -25.07 -35.58 -8.27
CA ALA A 119 -25.74 -34.78 -9.29
C ALA A 119 -25.12 -33.38 -9.38
N LYS A 120 -24.87 -32.95 -10.62
CA LYS A 120 -24.55 -31.56 -10.95
C LYS A 120 -25.83 -30.74 -10.75
N GLU A 121 -25.94 -30.03 -9.64
CA GLU A 121 -26.79 -28.85 -9.56
C GLU A 121 -25.93 -27.66 -9.99
N ASP A 122 -26.27 -27.07 -11.14
CA ASP A 122 -25.68 -25.84 -11.64
C ASP A 122 -26.13 -24.68 -10.74
N VAL A 123 -25.32 -24.34 -9.73
CA VAL A 123 -25.48 -23.11 -8.97
C VAL A 123 -24.86 -21.98 -9.79
N THR A 124 -25.69 -21.08 -10.32
CA THR A 124 -25.26 -19.91 -11.07
C THR A 124 -24.70 -18.85 -10.12
N VAL A 125 -23.62 -18.18 -10.54
CA VAL A 125 -22.90 -17.15 -9.76
C VAL A 125 -23.81 -15.97 -9.37
N GLU A 126 -24.90 -15.76 -10.10
CA GLU A 126 -25.90 -14.72 -9.81
C GLU A 126 -26.68 -14.98 -8.49
N ASP A 127 -26.90 -16.24 -8.08
CA ASP A 127 -27.66 -16.55 -6.85
C ASP A 127 -26.85 -16.30 -5.56
N VAL A 128 -25.51 -16.34 -5.64
CA VAL A 128 -24.63 -16.10 -4.49
C VAL A 128 -24.50 -14.60 -4.18
N VAL A 129 -24.58 -13.74 -5.22
CA VAL A 129 -24.45 -12.29 -5.06
C VAL A 129 -25.73 -11.68 -4.45
N GLU A 130 -26.91 -12.20 -4.79
CA GLU A 130 -28.18 -11.66 -4.26
C GLU A 130 -28.40 -11.94 -2.76
N HIS A 131 -27.84 -13.03 -2.21
CA HIS A 131 -27.93 -13.32 -0.78
C HIS A 131 -26.93 -12.55 0.09
N ALA A 132 -25.78 -12.14 -0.46
CA ALA A 132 -24.78 -11.36 0.28
C ALA A 132 -25.21 -9.90 0.51
N VAL A 133 -25.98 -9.31 -0.41
CA VAL A 133 -26.38 -7.88 -0.33
C VAL A 133 -27.54 -7.65 0.65
N LYS A 134 -28.35 -8.67 0.97
CA LYS A 134 -29.48 -8.52 1.92
C LYS A 134 -29.13 -8.55 3.40
N ALA A 135 -27.89 -8.91 3.76
CA ALA A 135 -27.48 -9.05 5.17
C ALA A 135 -26.99 -7.74 5.83
N PHE A 136 -26.90 -6.62 5.11
CA PHE A 136 -26.23 -5.40 5.59
C PHE A 136 -27.09 -4.13 5.67
N GLN A 137 -28.42 -4.25 5.57
CA GLN A 137 -29.36 -3.15 5.86
C GLN A 137 -29.97 -3.32 7.26
N LEU A 138 -29.16 -3.09 8.30
CA LEU A 138 -29.68 -2.78 9.63
C LEU A 138 -29.84 -1.26 9.70
N GLU A 139 -31.09 -0.81 9.77
CA GLU A 139 -31.43 0.58 10.02
C GLU A 139 -30.85 1.00 11.38
N PRO A 140 -30.11 2.12 11.47
CA PRO A 140 -29.57 2.59 12.73
C PRO A 140 -30.71 3.03 13.67
N GLU A 141 -30.73 2.46 14.88
CA GLU A 141 -31.62 2.92 15.94
C GLU A 141 -31.28 4.37 16.34
N PRO A 142 -32.28 5.22 16.61
CA PRO A 142 -32.05 6.60 17.01
C PRO A 142 -31.41 6.63 18.40
N VAL A 143 -30.16 7.09 18.46
CA VAL A 143 -29.44 7.36 19.71
C VAL A 143 -30.07 8.58 20.37
N GLU A 144 -30.68 8.39 21.54
CA GLU A 144 -31.16 9.48 22.39
C GLU A 144 -29.96 10.31 22.90
N GLU A 145 -29.91 11.56 22.46
CA GLU A 145 -28.92 12.56 22.85
C GLU A 145 -29.18 12.99 24.31
N VAL A 146 -28.44 12.40 25.25
CA VAL A 146 -28.42 12.83 26.64
C VAL A 146 -27.45 14.00 26.76
N VAL A 147 -28.00 15.21 26.82
CA VAL A 147 -27.26 16.45 27.10
C VAL A 147 -26.87 16.46 28.58
N GLU A 148 -25.62 16.11 28.90
CA GLU A 148 -25.01 16.36 30.20
C GLU A 148 -24.39 17.77 30.21
N VAL A 149 -25.06 18.67 30.92
CA VAL A 149 -24.56 20.01 31.25
C VAL A 149 -23.53 19.85 32.37
N VAL A 150 -22.25 19.95 32.04
CA VAL A 150 -21.18 20.11 33.03
C VAL A 150 -20.83 21.60 33.12
N GLU A 151 -21.36 22.25 34.16
CA GLU A 151 -20.87 23.52 34.65
C GLU A 151 -19.56 23.26 35.41
N GLU A 152 -18.42 23.76 34.91
CA GLU A 152 -17.19 23.78 35.70
C GLU A 152 -16.62 25.20 35.79
N ALA A 153 -16.34 25.57 37.04
CA ALA A 153 -16.10 26.90 37.53
C ALA A 153 -14.67 27.37 37.23
N ALA A 154 -14.56 28.63 36.80
CA ALA A 154 -13.29 29.33 36.67
C ALA A 154 -12.72 29.67 38.07
N GLU A 155 -11.56 29.10 38.39
CA GLU A 155 -10.76 29.48 39.55
C GLU A 155 -9.83 30.64 39.16
N VAL A 156 -10.05 31.80 39.80
CA VAL A 156 -9.30 33.04 39.61
C VAL A 156 -8.04 32.96 40.46
N VAL A 157 -6.87 32.89 39.82
CA VAL A 157 -5.58 32.97 40.52
C VAL A 157 -5.22 34.44 40.73
N GLU A 158 -5.22 34.88 41.99
CA GLU A 158 -4.69 36.16 42.44
C GLU A 158 -3.17 36.21 42.23
N VAL A 159 -2.71 37.17 41.43
CA VAL A 159 -1.28 37.47 41.26
C VAL A 159 -0.87 38.47 42.34
N GLU A 160 0.06 38.03 43.19
CA GLU A 160 0.65 38.78 44.30
C GLU A 160 1.60 39.87 43.77
N GLU A 161 1.36 41.12 44.16
CA GLU A 161 2.15 42.29 43.77
C GLU A 161 3.54 42.27 44.43
N VAL A 162 4.58 42.25 43.60
CA VAL A 162 5.98 42.37 44.03
C VAL A 162 6.37 43.85 44.14
N PRO A 163 7.05 44.28 45.23
CA PRO A 163 7.39 45.68 45.45
C PRO A 163 8.47 46.21 44.49
N VAL A 164 8.18 47.38 43.93
CA VAL A 164 9.07 48.20 43.10
C VAL A 164 10.25 48.68 43.95
N VAL A 165 11.46 48.26 43.57
CA VAL A 165 12.73 48.80 44.06
C VAL A 165 13.24 49.78 43.01
N ASP A 166 13.27 51.07 43.37
CA ASP A 166 13.91 52.15 42.62
C ASP A 166 15.43 51.91 42.55
N GLU A 167 15.91 51.40 41.42
CA GLU A 167 17.32 51.45 41.02
C GLU A 167 17.54 52.52 39.94
N PRO A 168 18.69 53.22 39.96
CA PRO A 168 18.90 54.44 39.20
C PRO A 168 19.07 54.19 37.69
N GLU A 169 18.44 55.07 36.91
CA GLU A 169 18.45 55.15 35.44
C GLU A 169 19.85 54.91 34.84
N PRO A 170 20.06 53.78 34.12
CA PRO A 170 21.12 53.69 33.14
C PRO A 170 20.69 54.39 31.84
N GLU A 171 21.60 55.18 31.27
CA GLU A 171 21.46 55.81 29.96
C GLU A 171 21.01 54.78 28.91
N ILE A 172 19.79 54.95 28.40
CA ILE A 172 19.19 54.10 27.37
C ILE A 172 19.90 54.43 26.05
N GLU A 173 20.90 53.63 25.68
CA GLU A 173 21.24 53.43 24.28
C GLU A 173 19.99 52.87 23.59
N GLU A 174 19.54 53.51 22.50
CA GLU A 174 18.51 53.03 21.59
C GLU A 174 18.92 51.66 21.02
N VAL A 175 18.67 50.61 21.80
CA VAL A 175 18.61 49.24 21.30
C VAL A 175 17.36 49.21 20.44
N VAL A 176 17.58 49.29 19.12
CA VAL A 176 16.58 48.99 18.11
C VAL A 176 16.06 47.60 18.44
N GLU A 177 14.87 47.53 19.07
CA GLU A 177 14.14 46.29 19.29
C GLU A 177 13.89 45.69 17.91
N GLU A 178 14.76 44.76 17.51
CA GLU A 178 14.48 43.90 16.38
C GLU A 178 13.16 43.20 16.69
N PRO A 179 12.14 43.31 15.80
CA PRO A 179 10.86 42.70 16.03
C PRO A 179 11.11 41.20 16.26
N PHE A 180 10.80 40.75 17.47
CA PHE A 180 10.84 39.34 17.84
C PHE A 180 9.82 38.65 16.94
N VAL A 181 10.28 38.12 15.81
CA VAL A 181 9.48 37.27 14.94
C VAL A 181 9.24 36.02 15.76
N GLU A 182 8.06 35.95 16.37
CA GLU A 182 7.55 34.75 17.03
C GLU A 182 7.65 33.65 15.98
N VAL A 183 8.65 32.77 16.12
CA VAL A 183 8.89 31.65 15.24
C VAL A 183 7.68 30.76 15.44
N VAL A 184 6.66 30.96 14.61
CA VAL A 184 5.49 30.10 14.52
C VAL A 184 6.06 28.71 14.32
N ALA A 185 5.97 27.88 15.35
CA ALA A 185 6.43 26.51 15.29
C ALA A 185 5.69 25.87 14.13
N GLU A 186 6.42 25.65 13.03
CA GLU A 186 5.92 24.98 11.85
C GLU A 186 5.41 23.62 12.33
N ALA A 187 4.08 23.50 12.41
CA ALA A 187 3.44 22.28 12.87
C ALA A 187 3.95 21.15 11.99
N GLU A 188 4.59 20.15 12.61
CA GLU A 188 5.06 18.98 11.89
C GLU A 188 3.91 18.43 11.04
N PRO A 189 4.14 18.17 9.74
CA PRO A 189 3.08 17.75 8.85
C PRO A 189 2.50 16.44 9.36
N SER A 190 1.30 16.52 9.94
CA SER A 190 0.58 15.35 10.45
C SER A 190 0.23 14.47 9.25
N PHE A 191 0.86 13.31 9.16
CA PHE A 191 0.56 12.33 8.13
C PHE A 191 -0.91 11.91 8.24
N GLU A 192 -1.66 12.10 7.15
CA GLU A 192 -3.02 11.59 7.03
C GLU A 192 -3.03 10.44 6.01
N PRO A 193 -3.31 9.18 6.43
CA PRO A 193 -3.33 8.06 5.52
C PRO A 193 -4.51 8.16 4.56
N ASP A 194 -4.31 7.63 3.34
CA ASP A 194 -5.36 7.47 2.35
C ASP A 194 -6.58 6.74 2.96
N PRO A 195 -7.82 7.20 2.71
CA PRO A 195 -9.03 6.57 3.24
C PRO A 195 -9.10 5.06 3.00
N VAL A 196 -8.65 4.57 1.85
CA VAL A 196 -8.68 3.14 1.50
C VAL A 196 -7.71 2.35 2.37
N ILE A 197 -6.52 2.90 2.61
CA ILE A 197 -5.50 2.26 3.47
C ILE A 197 -5.97 2.23 4.91
N ARG A 198 -6.58 3.33 5.38
CA ARG A 198 -7.19 3.42 6.70
C ARG A 198 -8.27 2.37 6.90
N GLU A 199 -9.18 2.24 5.93
CA GLU A 199 -10.27 1.25 5.98
C GLU A 199 -9.74 -0.20 6.05
N VAL A 200 -8.76 -0.55 5.23
CA VAL A 200 -8.14 -1.89 5.24
C VAL A 200 -7.51 -2.17 6.59
N MET A 201 -6.74 -1.23 7.13
CA MET A 201 -6.06 -1.38 8.41
C MET A 201 -7.04 -1.46 9.59
N GLU A 202 -8.09 -0.65 9.61
CA GLU A 202 -9.16 -0.74 10.63
C GLU A 202 -9.92 -2.06 10.55
N THR A 203 -10.21 -2.54 9.34
CA THR A 203 -10.93 -3.81 9.14
C THR A 203 -10.04 -4.99 9.55
N PHE A 204 -8.75 -4.92 9.26
CA PHE A 204 -7.75 -5.90 9.67
C PHE A 204 -7.59 -5.94 11.20
N ALA A 205 -7.46 -4.78 11.84
CA ALA A 205 -7.47 -4.61 13.29
C ALA A 205 -8.70 -5.26 13.95
N LYS A 206 -9.90 -4.92 13.45
CA LYS A 206 -11.16 -5.51 13.93
C LYS A 206 -11.20 -7.02 13.74
N ASN A 207 -10.72 -7.54 12.62
CA ASN A 207 -10.65 -8.98 12.36
C ASN A 207 -9.75 -9.69 13.39
N ILE A 208 -8.55 -9.17 13.66
CA ILE A 208 -7.64 -9.70 14.68
C ILE A 208 -8.32 -9.72 16.06
N ALA A 209 -8.93 -8.60 16.45
CA ALA A 209 -9.62 -8.49 17.73
C ALA A 209 -10.77 -9.52 17.85
N MET A 210 -11.54 -9.75 16.78
CA MET A 210 -12.60 -10.76 16.75
C MET A 210 -12.08 -12.18 16.88
N LYS A 211 -11.00 -12.53 16.18
CA LYS A 211 -10.38 -13.87 16.29
C LYS A 211 -9.97 -14.16 17.73
N ILE A 212 -9.32 -13.20 18.41
CA ILE A 212 -8.88 -13.34 19.81
C ILE A 212 -10.08 -13.43 20.77
N ARG A 213 -11.06 -12.52 20.64
CA ARG A 213 -12.25 -12.50 21.51
C ARG A 213 -13.10 -13.75 21.34
N LEU A 214 -13.20 -14.33 20.14
CA LEU A 214 -13.91 -15.61 19.93
C LEU A 214 -13.26 -16.76 20.69
N VAL A 215 -11.92 -16.83 20.73
CA VAL A 215 -11.23 -17.87 21.50
C VAL A 215 -11.48 -17.70 23.00
N LYS A 216 -11.52 -16.46 23.50
CA LYS A 216 -11.94 -16.17 24.88
C LYS A 216 -13.34 -16.71 25.16
N LEU A 217 -14.32 -16.43 24.30
CA LEU A 217 -15.69 -16.94 24.47
C LEU A 217 -15.77 -18.47 24.46
N LEU A 218 -14.94 -19.14 23.65
CA LEU A 218 -14.85 -20.60 23.65
C LEU A 218 -14.27 -21.12 24.97
N LYS A 219 -13.19 -20.51 25.46
CA LYS A 219 -12.56 -20.84 26.75
C LYS A 219 -13.55 -20.71 27.90
N ASP A 220 -14.32 -19.63 27.90
CA ASP A 220 -15.30 -19.33 28.95
C ASP A 220 -16.57 -20.19 28.84
N GLY A 221 -16.69 -21.02 27.79
CA GLY A 221 -17.83 -21.91 27.55
C GLY A 221 -19.11 -21.19 27.13
N GLU A 222 -19.01 -19.92 26.73
CA GLU A 222 -20.15 -19.08 26.34
C GLU A 222 -20.68 -19.43 24.95
N VAL A 223 -19.85 -20.04 24.10
CA VAL A 223 -20.21 -20.45 22.74
C VAL A 223 -20.01 -21.95 22.55
N LYS A 224 -20.96 -22.58 21.84
CA LYS A 224 -20.84 -23.99 21.44
C LYS A 224 -19.75 -24.15 20.37
N LEU A 225 -19.01 -25.25 20.43
CA LEU A 225 -17.93 -25.56 19.50
C LEU A 225 -18.33 -25.42 18.03
N GLU A 226 -19.49 -25.97 17.63
CA GLU A 226 -19.96 -25.88 16.24
C GLU A 226 -20.15 -24.42 15.76
N THR A 227 -20.69 -23.57 16.63
CA THR A 227 -20.90 -22.15 16.31
C THR A 227 -19.58 -21.40 16.29
N PHE A 228 -18.70 -21.70 17.24
CA PHE A 228 -17.34 -21.18 17.27
C PHE A 228 -16.59 -21.52 16.00
N SER A 229 -16.51 -22.80 15.60
CA SER A 229 -15.73 -23.24 14.45
C SER A 229 -16.18 -22.54 13.17
N ARG A 230 -17.49 -22.46 12.92
CA ARG A 230 -18.03 -21.78 11.74
C ARG A 230 -17.67 -20.29 11.71
N LEU A 231 -17.81 -19.59 12.84
CA LEU A 231 -17.46 -18.17 12.93
C LEU A 231 -15.95 -17.98 12.78
N PHE A 232 -15.18 -18.77 13.50
CA PHE A 232 -13.73 -18.69 13.53
C PHE A 232 -13.12 -18.94 12.15
N GLU A 233 -13.57 -19.97 11.42
CA GLU A 233 -13.15 -20.24 10.04
C GLU A 233 -13.47 -19.06 9.10
N SER A 234 -14.66 -18.45 9.24
CA SER A 234 -15.03 -17.27 8.45
C SER A 234 -14.12 -16.07 8.74
N TYR A 235 -13.78 -15.83 10.02
CA TYR A 235 -12.86 -14.76 10.38
C TYR A 235 -11.42 -15.06 9.99
N ALA A 236 -10.97 -16.32 10.05
CA ALA A 236 -9.66 -16.74 9.61
C ALA A 236 -9.47 -16.50 8.10
N ALA A 237 -10.41 -16.98 7.28
CA ALA A 237 -10.40 -16.76 5.84
C ALA A 237 -10.45 -15.26 5.47
N ARG A 238 -11.29 -14.47 6.16
CA ARG A 238 -11.31 -13.01 5.98
C ARG A 238 -9.99 -12.35 6.40
N GLY A 239 -9.37 -12.86 7.47
CA GLY A 239 -8.08 -12.37 7.96
C GLY A 239 -6.98 -12.54 6.93
N GLU A 240 -6.93 -13.69 6.26
CA GLU A 240 -5.99 -13.98 5.18
C GLU A 240 -6.15 -13.00 4.01
N LEU A 241 -7.39 -12.73 3.56
CA LEU A 241 -7.66 -11.76 2.51
C LEU A 241 -7.20 -10.34 2.88
N LEU A 242 -7.48 -9.91 4.11
CA LEU A 242 -7.07 -8.60 4.61
C LEU A 242 -5.54 -8.49 4.76
N MET A 243 -4.88 -9.56 5.21
CA MET A 243 -3.42 -9.62 5.30
C MET A 243 -2.77 -9.54 3.92
N ASN A 244 -3.29 -10.27 2.94
CA ASN A 244 -2.83 -10.21 1.56
C ASN A 244 -3.03 -8.81 0.96
N SER A 245 -4.19 -8.18 1.19
CA SER A 245 -4.46 -6.82 0.74
C SER A 245 -3.50 -5.80 1.36
N ARG A 246 -3.24 -5.89 2.68
CA ARG A 246 -2.25 -5.06 3.38
C ARG A 246 -0.85 -5.24 2.80
N ASN A 247 -0.43 -6.49 2.58
CA ASN A 247 0.89 -6.81 2.04
C ASN A 247 1.05 -6.29 0.61
N GLU A 248 0.04 -6.44 -0.24
CA GLU A 248 0.05 -5.90 -1.61
C GLU A 248 0.19 -4.37 -1.61
N MET A 249 -0.56 -3.66 -0.74
CA MET A 249 -0.40 -2.22 -0.58
C MET A 249 1.00 -1.85 -0.12
N LEU A 250 1.54 -2.57 0.86
CA LEU A 250 2.86 -2.33 1.41
C LEU A 250 3.98 -2.57 0.38
N GLU A 251 3.86 -3.60 -0.46
CA GLU A 251 4.79 -3.85 -1.57
C GLU A 251 4.74 -2.73 -2.62
N ARG A 252 3.54 -2.28 -2.98
CA ARG A 252 3.36 -1.17 -3.93
C ARG A 252 4.02 0.11 -3.42
N VAL A 253 3.76 0.48 -2.16
CA VAL A 253 4.32 1.71 -1.57
C VAL A 253 5.84 1.60 -1.44
N LYS A 254 6.39 0.42 -1.13
CA LYS A 254 7.85 0.21 -1.15
C LYS A 254 8.45 0.37 -2.54
N PHE A 255 7.82 -0.18 -3.56
CA PHE A 255 8.27 -0.03 -4.94
C PHE A 255 8.26 1.45 -5.37
N ASP A 256 7.20 2.17 -5.03
CA ASP A 256 7.09 3.61 -5.33
C ASP A 256 8.14 4.41 -4.56
N LEU A 257 8.37 4.09 -3.28
CA LEU A 257 9.42 4.70 -2.45
C LEU A 257 10.81 4.52 -3.10
N ASP A 258 11.17 3.31 -3.51
CA ASP A 258 12.47 3.04 -4.14
C ASP A 258 12.66 3.85 -5.43
N ASN A 259 11.59 4.02 -6.23
CA ASN A 259 11.62 4.85 -7.43
C ASN A 259 11.78 6.34 -7.10
N MET A 260 11.10 6.83 -6.07
CA MET A 260 11.20 8.23 -5.63
C MET A 260 12.56 8.54 -5.00
N GLU A 261 13.12 7.62 -4.22
CA GLU A 261 14.47 7.77 -3.67
C GLU A 261 15.53 7.80 -4.78
N ARG A 262 15.34 7.00 -5.85
CA ARG A 262 16.20 7.07 -7.03
C ARG A 262 16.09 8.43 -7.73
N GLY A 263 14.87 8.91 -7.98
CA GLY A 263 14.63 10.23 -8.57
C GLY A 263 15.22 11.37 -7.74
N LEU A 264 15.08 11.30 -6.41
CA LEU A 264 15.70 12.24 -5.48
C LEU A 264 17.23 12.24 -5.61
N ASN A 265 17.84 11.06 -5.68
CA ASN A 265 19.29 10.93 -5.81
C ASN A 265 19.78 11.44 -7.17
N GLU A 266 19.08 11.12 -8.26
CA GLU A 266 19.38 11.62 -9.60
C GLU A 266 19.31 13.16 -9.67
N ALA A 267 18.28 13.78 -9.08
CA ALA A 267 18.15 15.22 -9.03
C ALA A 267 19.27 15.88 -8.21
N ARG A 268 19.67 15.27 -7.09
CA ARG A 268 20.82 15.74 -6.27
C ARG A 268 22.13 15.67 -7.04
N ILE A 269 22.40 14.54 -7.71
CA ILE A 269 23.58 14.37 -8.55
C ILE A 269 23.58 15.40 -9.68
N GLY A 270 22.44 15.60 -10.36
CA GLY A 270 22.31 16.58 -11.43
C GLY A 270 22.60 18.02 -10.98
N LEU A 271 22.12 18.41 -9.79
CA LEU A 271 22.43 19.71 -9.20
C LEU A 271 23.91 19.84 -8.82
N GLU A 272 24.50 18.79 -8.26
CA GLU A 272 25.93 18.77 -7.89
C GLU A 272 26.83 18.88 -9.14
N GLU A 273 26.53 18.10 -10.18
CA GLU A 273 27.25 18.16 -11.45
C GLU A 273 27.17 19.57 -12.07
N LEU A 274 25.99 20.19 -12.06
CA LEU A 274 25.79 21.56 -12.56
C LEU A 274 26.63 22.57 -11.76
N LYS A 275 26.71 22.43 -10.43
CA LYS A 275 27.57 23.26 -9.56
C LYS A 275 29.06 23.08 -9.88
N ILE A 276 29.50 21.83 -10.11
CA ILE A 276 30.88 21.53 -10.49
C ILE A 276 31.20 22.14 -11.87
N ARG A 277 30.34 21.95 -12.88
CA ARG A 277 30.52 22.53 -14.22
C ARG A 277 30.59 24.05 -14.21
N MET A 278 29.76 24.70 -13.40
CA MET A 278 29.85 26.15 -13.16
C MET A 278 31.20 26.53 -12.54
N SER A 279 31.70 25.78 -11.54
CA SER A 279 32.96 26.08 -10.86
C SER A 279 34.20 26.01 -11.77
N ILE A 280 34.19 25.10 -12.77
CA ILE A 280 35.26 24.97 -13.77
C ILE A 280 35.03 25.85 -15.01
N ARG A 281 33.97 26.68 -15.00
CA ARG A 281 33.54 27.54 -16.12
C ARG A 281 33.19 26.78 -17.40
N ASP A 282 32.76 25.52 -17.27
CA ASP A 282 32.21 24.71 -18.37
C ASP A 282 30.71 24.98 -18.59
N ALA A 283 30.01 25.46 -17.57
CA ALA A 283 28.66 26.01 -17.67
C ALA A 283 28.67 27.51 -17.37
N SER A 284 27.80 28.28 -18.04
CA SER A 284 27.65 29.73 -17.78
C SER A 284 26.72 29.99 -16.60
N ASP A 285 26.79 31.21 -16.04
CA ASP A 285 25.90 31.64 -14.97
C ASP A 285 24.43 31.60 -15.41
N GLU A 286 24.13 31.92 -16.68
CA GLU A 286 22.78 31.84 -17.23
C GLU A 286 22.27 30.39 -17.30
N GLU A 287 23.10 29.43 -17.73
CA GLU A 287 22.72 28.01 -17.73
C GLU A 287 22.45 27.51 -16.32
N TYR A 288 23.31 27.87 -15.36
CA TYR A 288 23.14 27.52 -13.95
C TYR A 288 21.82 28.07 -13.41
N ASN A 289 21.59 29.38 -13.56
CA ASN A 289 20.39 30.06 -13.06
C ASN A 289 19.10 29.55 -13.72
N ALA A 290 19.18 29.04 -14.95
CA ALA A 290 18.04 28.43 -15.65
C ALA A 290 17.73 27.01 -15.14
N LYS A 291 18.74 26.18 -14.83
CA LYS A 291 18.55 24.76 -14.50
C LYS A 291 18.49 24.46 -13.01
N ALA A 292 19.29 25.15 -12.18
CA ALA A 292 19.38 24.88 -10.75
C ALA A 292 18.03 24.95 -10.02
N PRO A 293 17.15 25.95 -10.28
CA PRO A 293 15.83 25.99 -9.65
C PRO A 293 14.96 24.77 -9.97
N GLY A 294 15.10 24.18 -11.17
CA GLY A 294 14.40 22.96 -11.55
C GLY A 294 14.81 21.77 -10.69
N PHE A 295 16.13 21.55 -10.55
CA PHE A 295 16.63 20.49 -9.67
C PHE A 295 16.28 20.72 -8.21
N GLU A 296 16.35 21.97 -7.72
CA GLU A 296 15.97 22.31 -6.34
C GLU A 296 14.50 22.01 -6.08
N TRP A 297 13.62 22.31 -7.03
CA TRP A 297 12.20 21.96 -6.96
C TRP A 297 11.97 20.45 -6.96
N ASP A 298 12.64 19.71 -7.86
CA ASP A 298 12.53 18.24 -7.90
C ASP A 298 13.00 17.61 -6.58
N ILE A 299 14.12 18.08 -6.03
CA ILE A 299 14.64 17.61 -4.74
C ILE A 299 13.62 17.84 -3.63
N GLN A 300 13.07 19.04 -3.50
CA GLN A 300 12.08 19.36 -2.46
C GLN A 300 10.83 18.49 -2.61
N LYS A 301 10.33 18.34 -3.83
CA LYS A 301 9.16 17.51 -4.11
C LYS A 301 9.39 16.05 -3.74
N TYR A 302 10.49 15.45 -4.23
CA TYR A 302 10.79 14.05 -3.91
C TYR A 302 11.04 13.84 -2.43
N GLN A 303 11.60 14.81 -1.70
CA GLN A 303 11.74 14.70 -0.24
C GLN A 303 10.38 14.56 0.46
N VAL A 304 9.42 15.42 0.12
CA VAL A 304 8.06 15.36 0.67
C VAL A 304 7.40 14.03 0.33
N ASP A 305 7.50 13.58 -0.93
CA ASP A 305 6.88 12.33 -1.37
C ASP A 305 7.52 11.09 -0.69
N VAL A 306 8.85 11.09 -0.52
CA VAL A 306 9.59 10.03 0.20
C VAL A 306 9.18 9.98 1.68
N GLU A 307 9.06 11.14 2.34
CA GLU A 307 8.60 11.21 3.74
C GLU A 307 7.18 10.69 3.89
N LYS A 308 6.29 11.08 2.97
CA LYS A 308 4.91 10.59 2.93
C LYS A 308 4.85 9.06 2.77
N SER A 309 5.57 8.49 1.81
CA SER A 309 5.56 7.03 1.60
C SER A 309 6.21 6.26 2.76
N ARG A 310 7.22 6.81 3.42
CA ARG A 310 7.79 6.22 4.64
C ARG A 310 6.77 6.20 5.79
N ALA A 311 6.01 7.28 5.96
CA ALA A 311 4.94 7.32 6.95
C ALA A 311 3.82 6.32 6.62
N GLU A 312 3.49 6.14 5.35
CA GLU A 312 2.50 5.16 4.88
C GLU A 312 2.95 3.71 5.10
N ILE A 313 4.22 3.39 4.84
CA ILE A 313 4.81 2.08 5.18
C ILE A 313 4.76 1.84 6.69
N LYS A 314 5.06 2.87 7.50
CA LYS A 314 4.96 2.77 8.96
C LYS A 314 3.53 2.50 9.40
N PHE A 315 2.55 3.19 8.82
CA PHE A 315 1.13 3.00 9.11
C PHE A 315 0.65 1.59 8.75
N LEU A 316 0.99 1.09 7.56
CA LEU A 316 0.65 -0.27 7.12
C LEU A 316 1.34 -1.36 7.95
N GLY A 317 2.50 -1.06 8.54
CA GLY A 317 3.29 -2.01 9.35
C GLY A 317 2.98 -2.02 10.85
N ASP A 318 2.30 -1.00 11.38
CA ASP A 318 2.11 -0.80 12.82
C ASP A 318 0.64 -0.67 13.21
N LEU A 319 0.07 -1.71 13.82
CA LEU A 319 -1.31 -1.71 14.29
C LEU A 319 -1.56 -0.71 15.43
N ASN A 320 -0.52 -0.25 16.14
CA ASN A 320 -0.64 0.79 17.17
C ASN A 320 -1.10 2.13 16.59
N MET A 321 -0.99 2.32 15.27
CA MET A 321 -1.48 3.54 14.59
C MET A 321 -3.01 3.55 14.42
N VAL A 322 -3.66 2.41 14.63
CA VAL A 322 -5.09 2.20 14.37
C VAL A 322 -5.84 1.83 15.65
N ILE A 323 -5.18 1.10 16.54
CA ILE A 323 -5.73 0.61 17.79
C ILE A 323 -4.92 1.24 18.94
N SER A 324 -5.62 1.59 20.04
CA SER A 324 -4.95 2.09 21.25
C SER A 324 -3.98 1.05 21.84
N GLU A 325 -2.92 1.53 22.48
CA GLU A 325 -1.93 0.68 23.16
C GLU A 325 -2.57 -0.18 24.28
N ASP A 326 -3.58 0.36 24.96
CA ASP A 326 -4.35 -0.34 25.99
C ASP A 326 -5.11 -1.53 25.39
N GLU A 327 -5.83 -1.32 24.28
CA GLU A 327 -6.56 -2.40 23.61
C GLU A 327 -5.61 -3.45 23.02
N ILE A 328 -4.46 -3.04 22.47
CA ILE A 328 -3.43 -3.99 21.99
C ILE A 328 -2.89 -4.83 23.16
N SER A 329 -2.64 -4.21 24.31
CA SER A 329 -2.18 -4.91 25.51
C SER A 329 -3.23 -5.89 26.03
N GLU A 330 -4.50 -5.49 26.04
CA GLU A 330 -5.62 -6.38 26.37
C GLU A 330 -5.69 -7.58 25.41
N LEU A 331 -5.67 -7.32 24.10
CA LEU A 331 -5.74 -8.37 23.08
C LEU A 331 -4.55 -9.33 23.15
N ARG A 332 -3.33 -8.83 23.41
CA ARG A 332 -2.16 -9.69 23.63
C ARG A 332 -2.34 -10.59 24.85
N ASN A 333 -2.85 -10.06 25.96
CA ASN A 333 -3.09 -10.85 27.16
C ASN A 333 -4.16 -11.93 26.90
N LEU A 334 -5.29 -11.56 26.29
CA LEU A 334 -6.35 -12.50 25.93
C LEU A 334 -5.86 -13.59 24.97
N GLY A 335 -5.05 -13.23 23.97
CA GLY A 335 -4.48 -14.18 23.02
C GLY A 335 -3.53 -15.18 23.68
N ARG A 336 -2.65 -14.72 24.57
CA ARG A 336 -1.73 -15.59 25.33
C ARG A 336 -2.47 -16.51 26.29
N GLU A 337 -3.41 -15.99 27.07
CA GLU A 337 -4.27 -16.81 27.92
C GLU A 337 -5.04 -17.85 27.12
N GLY A 338 -5.50 -17.48 25.91
CA GLY A 338 -6.15 -18.39 24.98
C GLY A 338 -5.23 -19.54 24.59
N LEU A 339 -4.01 -19.24 24.15
CA LEU A 339 -2.98 -20.23 23.80
C LEU A 339 -2.66 -21.18 24.96
N ASP A 340 -2.44 -20.63 26.16
CA ASP A 340 -2.11 -21.41 27.36
C ASP A 340 -3.24 -22.38 27.73
N SER A 341 -4.50 -22.02 27.44
CA SER A 341 -5.68 -22.82 27.76
C SER A 341 -6.01 -23.89 26.70
N LEU A 342 -5.41 -23.85 25.51
CA LEU A 342 -5.76 -24.77 24.42
C LEU A 342 -5.43 -26.22 24.74
N GLU A 343 -4.32 -26.47 25.45
CA GLU A 343 -3.94 -27.83 25.85
C GLU A 343 -4.97 -28.43 26.81
N ASP A 344 -5.38 -27.67 27.83
CA ASP A 344 -6.41 -28.09 28.79
C ASP A 344 -7.76 -28.38 28.13
N LEU A 345 -8.21 -27.51 27.20
CA LEU A 345 -9.43 -27.72 26.43
C LEU A 345 -9.35 -28.97 25.53
N THR A 346 -8.17 -29.28 25.02
CA THR A 346 -7.93 -30.49 24.22
C THR A 346 -7.95 -31.73 25.09
N TYR A 347 -7.31 -31.70 26.27
CA TYR A 347 -7.31 -32.81 27.24
C TYR A 347 -8.69 -33.09 27.82
N SER A 348 -9.50 -32.05 28.04
CA SER A 348 -10.88 -32.21 28.52
C SER A 348 -11.84 -32.74 27.44
N GLY A 349 -11.39 -32.83 26.18
CA GLY A 349 -12.22 -33.21 25.03
C GLY A 349 -13.24 -32.14 24.65
N ALA A 350 -13.07 -30.89 25.10
CA ALA A 350 -13.95 -29.78 24.74
C ALA A 350 -13.75 -29.35 23.28
N ILE A 351 -12.51 -29.46 22.79
CA ILE A 351 -12.14 -29.23 21.39
C ILE A 351 -11.36 -30.44 20.85
N ASN A 352 -11.45 -30.67 19.54
CA ASN A 352 -10.61 -31.68 18.90
C ASN A 352 -9.17 -31.14 18.72
N PRO A 353 -8.15 -32.02 18.60
CA PRO A 353 -6.77 -31.60 18.41
C PRO A 353 -6.54 -30.79 17.13
N GLU A 354 -7.33 -31.04 16.09
CA GLU A 354 -7.23 -30.36 14.80
C GLU A 354 -7.66 -28.88 14.90
N ILE A 355 -8.81 -28.60 15.51
CA ILE A 355 -9.29 -27.23 15.77
C ILE A 355 -8.32 -26.54 16.72
N ALA A 356 -7.82 -27.22 17.76
CA ALA A 356 -6.83 -26.66 18.68
C ALA A 356 -5.56 -26.19 17.93
N HIS A 357 -5.05 -27.02 17.00
CA HIS A 357 -3.91 -26.64 16.17
C HIS A 357 -4.20 -25.42 15.28
N ARG A 358 -5.36 -25.39 14.62
CA ARG A 358 -5.76 -24.24 13.78
C ARG A 358 -5.90 -22.96 14.60
N ILE A 359 -6.52 -23.02 15.79
CA ILE A 359 -6.63 -21.88 16.70
C ILE A 359 -5.23 -21.41 17.09
N LYS A 360 -4.33 -22.33 17.46
CA LYS A 360 -2.96 -22.01 17.84
C LYS A 360 -2.23 -21.23 16.75
N VAL A 361 -2.20 -21.76 15.52
CA VAL A 361 -1.55 -21.10 14.38
C VAL A 361 -2.14 -19.70 14.15
N THR A 362 -3.46 -19.58 14.18
CA THR A 362 -4.15 -18.30 13.96
C THR A 362 -3.89 -17.28 15.07
N LEU A 363 -3.79 -17.73 16.33
CA LEU A 363 -3.47 -16.86 17.47
C LEU A 363 -2.00 -16.44 17.46
N ASP A 364 -1.08 -17.34 17.13
CA ASP A 364 0.34 -17.01 16.98
C ASP A 364 0.55 -15.94 15.89
N GLU A 365 -0.14 -16.06 14.75
CA GLU A 365 -0.17 -15.06 13.68
C GLU A 365 -0.74 -13.72 14.17
N ALA A 366 -1.91 -13.75 14.83
CA ALA A 366 -2.54 -12.55 15.38
C ALA A 366 -1.64 -11.82 16.39
N LEU A 367 -1.00 -12.56 17.31
CA LEU A 367 -0.08 -12.02 18.31
C LEU A 367 1.20 -11.48 17.68
N SER A 368 1.70 -12.12 16.62
CA SER A 368 2.84 -11.62 15.83
C SER A 368 2.51 -10.27 15.18
N CYS A 369 1.30 -10.14 14.64
CA CYS A 369 0.83 -8.87 14.07
C CYS A 369 0.67 -7.78 15.14
N LEU A 370 0.14 -8.10 16.32
CA LEU A 370 0.05 -7.15 17.43
C LEU A 370 1.42 -6.74 17.99
N SER A 371 2.49 -7.49 17.71
CA SER A 371 3.85 -7.20 18.19
C SER A 371 4.69 -6.44 17.17
N ASN A 372 4.10 -6.01 16.04
CA ASN A 372 4.80 -5.40 14.90
C ASN A 372 5.90 -6.30 14.31
N THR A 373 5.79 -7.62 14.52
CA THR A 373 6.70 -8.63 13.98
C THR A 373 6.03 -9.51 12.93
N CYS A 374 4.89 -9.08 12.38
CA CYS A 374 4.24 -9.81 11.30
C CYS A 374 5.14 -9.77 10.06
N VAL A 375 5.88 -10.86 9.85
CA VAL A 375 6.57 -11.12 8.59
C VAL A 375 5.48 -11.45 7.58
N GLY A 376 5.26 -10.55 6.63
CA GLY A 376 4.40 -10.77 5.48
C GLY A 376 5.02 -11.76 4.51
#